data_AF-A0A3S0BSF5-F1
#
_entry.id   AF-A0A3S0BSF5-F1
#
_cell.length_a   1.000
_cell.length_b   1.000
_cell.length_c   1.000
_cell.angle_alpha   90.00
_cell.angle_beta   90.00
_cell.angle_gamma   90.00
#
_symmetry.space_group_name_H-M   'P 1'
#
loop_
_entity.id
_entity.type
_entity.pdbx_description
1 polymer ?
#
loop_
_entity_poly.entity_id
_entity_poly.type
_entity_poly.pdbx_seq_one_letter_code
_entity_poly.pdbx_strand_id
1 'polypeptide(L)'
;MPQEESTNFVTDPVLLEAACSNLGASGGSPFPHYEDIAHAIDEIDGLDVFDMYSSYTGLVSSFEEIKIARTGTEYVRDGYVIRDYASVLVCRIAPIAAFTAGHTCWDRIGEYGGFSNAPDSAALVAEHPWDPDHRIPQILHDHGFSILDPQIGRETMPNGLEATTLLGDGDFYNGWTVFDGWFHCID
;
A
#
# COMPACT_ATOMS: atom_id res chain seq x y z
N MET A 1 -18.01 -33.37 0.29
CA MET A 1 -17.25 -32.78 -0.83
C MET A 1 -16.66 -31.49 -0.31
N PRO A 2 -15.35 -31.25 -0.43
CA PRO A 2 -14.78 -29.95 -0.06
C PRO A 2 -15.30 -28.92 -1.07
N GLN A 3 -15.81 -27.79 -0.59
CA GLN A 3 -16.02 -26.62 -1.43
C GLN A 3 -14.63 -26.06 -1.75
N GLU A 4 -14.29 -26.02 -3.03
CA GLU A 4 -13.17 -25.21 -3.51
C GLU A 4 -13.50 -23.75 -3.23
N GLU A 5 -12.79 -23.14 -2.29
CA GLU A 5 -12.69 -21.69 -2.18
C GLU A 5 -11.92 -21.22 -3.41
N SER A 6 -12.64 -20.75 -4.43
CA SER A 6 -12.04 -20.07 -5.55
C SER A 6 -11.53 -18.72 -5.06
N THR A 7 -10.23 -18.62 -4.81
CA THR A 7 -9.48 -17.35 -4.77
C THR A 7 -9.57 -16.73 -6.17
N ASN A 8 -10.68 -16.04 -6.44
CA ASN A 8 -10.91 -15.39 -7.72
C ASN A 8 -10.14 -14.07 -7.73
N PHE A 9 -8.98 -14.10 -8.38
CA PHE A 9 -8.47 -12.88 -9.01
C PHE A 9 -9.57 -12.32 -9.90
N VAL A 10 -9.81 -11.01 -9.84
CA VAL A 10 -10.79 -10.35 -10.71
C VAL A 10 -10.22 -10.36 -12.13
N THR A 11 -10.57 -11.38 -12.91
CA THR A 11 -10.21 -11.48 -14.33
C THR A 11 -11.32 -10.96 -15.26
N ASP A 12 -12.42 -10.47 -14.68
CA ASP A 12 -13.54 -9.91 -15.44
C ASP A 12 -13.22 -8.45 -15.82
N PRO A 13 -13.09 -8.13 -17.12
CA PRO A 13 -12.76 -6.78 -17.57
C PRO A 13 -13.77 -5.71 -17.13
N VAL A 14 -15.04 -6.07 -16.90
CA VAL A 14 -16.07 -5.13 -16.46
C VAL A 14 -15.94 -4.81 -14.97
N LEU A 15 -15.55 -5.81 -14.17
CA LEU A 15 -15.26 -5.60 -12.74
C LEU A 15 -13.92 -4.89 -12.55
N LEU A 16 -12.94 -5.18 -13.40
CA LEU A 16 -11.69 -4.44 -13.47
C LEU A 16 -11.95 -2.98 -13.85
N GLU A 17 -12.71 -2.74 -14.93
CA GLU A 17 -13.12 -1.39 -15.32
C GLU A 17 -13.92 -0.71 -14.21
N ALA A 18 -14.77 -1.40 -13.45
CA ALA A 18 -15.49 -0.81 -12.32
C ALA A 18 -14.55 -0.44 -11.16
N ALA A 19 -13.58 -1.29 -10.82
CA ALA A 19 -12.57 -1.05 -9.79
C ALA A 19 -11.60 0.09 -10.19
N CYS A 20 -11.29 0.19 -11.48
CA CYS A 20 -10.46 1.24 -12.08
C CYS A 20 -11.28 2.50 -12.42
N SER A 21 -12.60 2.38 -12.56
CA SER A 21 -13.47 3.51 -12.87
C SER A 21 -13.55 4.39 -11.64
N ASN A 22 -12.90 5.53 -11.78
CA ASN A 22 -12.81 6.64 -10.83
C ASN A 22 -14.19 7.29 -10.57
N LEU A 23 -15.24 6.49 -10.34
CA LEU A 23 -16.51 6.97 -9.86
C LEU A 23 -16.31 7.28 -8.38
N GLY A 24 -15.92 8.53 -8.11
CA GLY A 24 -16.05 9.17 -6.80
C GLY A 24 -17.50 9.11 -6.34
N ALA A 25 -17.89 7.95 -5.82
CA ALA A 25 -19.11 7.77 -5.08
C ALA A 25 -18.84 8.38 -3.71
N SER A 26 -19.57 9.45 -3.43
CA SER A 26 -19.71 10.00 -2.09
C SER A 26 -20.32 8.92 -1.20
N GLY A 27 -19.47 8.13 -0.54
CA GLY A 27 -19.89 7.12 0.43
C GLY A 27 -19.02 5.87 0.40
N GLY A 28 -17.92 5.89 1.17
CA GLY A 28 -17.12 4.70 1.47
C GLY A 28 -15.95 4.46 0.52
N SER A 29 -14.83 4.01 1.07
CA SER A 29 -13.71 3.48 0.29
C SER A 29 -14.19 2.27 -0.53
N PRO A 30 -13.78 2.11 -1.80
CA PRO A 30 -14.09 0.91 -2.58
C PRO A 30 -13.48 -0.37 -1.99
N PHE A 31 -12.71 -0.27 -0.91
CA PHE A 31 -12.14 -1.39 -0.18
C PHE A 31 -12.92 -1.73 1.08
N PRO A 32 -13.55 -2.90 1.14
CA PRO A 32 -14.23 -3.35 2.34
C PRO A 32 -13.31 -3.84 3.47
N HIS A 33 -11.97 -3.82 3.34
CA HIS A 33 -11.08 -4.54 4.28
C HIS A 33 -9.85 -3.78 4.81
N TYR A 34 -9.44 -2.62 4.27
CA TYR A 34 -8.20 -1.98 4.75
C TYR A 34 -8.32 -1.47 6.20
N GLU A 35 -9.49 -0.99 6.60
CA GLU A 35 -9.79 -0.61 7.99
C GLU A 35 -9.80 -1.83 8.92
N ASP A 36 -10.34 -2.97 8.46
CA ASP A 36 -10.33 -4.23 9.21
C ASP A 36 -8.91 -4.79 9.36
N ILE A 37 -8.09 -4.73 8.30
CA ILE A 37 -6.67 -5.10 8.33
C ILE A 37 -5.91 -4.19 9.30
N ALA A 38 -6.11 -2.87 9.20
CA ALA A 38 -5.49 -1.91 10.10
C ALA A 38 -5.87 -2.18 11.56
N HIS A 39 -7.16 -2.43 11.84
CA HIS A 39 -7.63 -2.79 13.18
C HIS A 39 -6.99 -4.09 13.69
N ALA A 40 -6.93 -5.14 12.85
CA ALA A 40 -6.30 -6.41 13.23
C ALA A 40 -4.79 -6.26 13.50
N ILE A 41 -4.12 -5.35 12.79
CA ILE A 41 -2.71 -5.01 13.03
C ILE A 41 -2.55 -4.24 14.36
N ASP A 42 -3.44 -3.30 14.66
CA ASP A 42 -3.42 -2.51 15.91
C ASP A 42 -3.66 -3.37 17.17
N GLU A 43 -4.31 -4.54 17.02
CA GLU A 43 -4.45 -5.53 18.09
C GLU A 43 -3.16 -6.35 18.37
N ILE A 44 -2.07 -6.10 17.65
CA ILE A 44 -0.78 -6.76 17.88
C ILE A 44 -0.01 -5.98 18.96
N ASP A 45 0.15 -6.59 20.14
CA ASP A 45 0.91 -6.01 21.25
C ASP A 45 2.25 -5.40 20.83
N GLY A 46 2.39 -4.08 21.04
CA GLY A 46 3.61 -3.32 20.79
C GLY A 46 3.74 -2.74 19.38
N LEU A 47 2.71 -2.89 18.54
CA LEU A 47 2.53 -2.15 17.29
C LEU A 47 1.40 -1.14 17.47
N ASP A 48 1.53 0.02 16.81
CA ASP A 48 0.47 1.02 16.72
C ASP A 48 0.24 1.36 15.24
N VAL A 49 -1.02 1.32 14.80
CA VAL A 49 -1.45 1.91 13.52
C VAL A 49 -1.82 3.36 13.78
N PHE A 50 -0.93 4.28 13.43
CA PHE A 50 -1.10 5.70 13.79
C PHE A 50 -1.67 6.55 12.66
N ASP A 51 -1.62 6.07 11.42
CA ASP A 51 -2.13 6.79 10.25
C ASP A 51 -2.49 5.82 9.13
N MET A 52 -3.54 6.17 8.40
CA MET A 52 -3.99 5.46 7.21
C MET A 52 -4.12 6.49 6.09
N TYR A 53 -3.34 6.32 5.04
CA TYR A 53 -3.41 7.20 3.89
C TYR A 53 -4.18 6.54 2.75
N SER A 54 -5.30 7.16 2.40
CA SER A 54 -6.01 6.83 1.17
C SER A 54 -5.58 7.73 0.04
N SER A 55 -4.97 7.14 -0.98
CA SER A 55 -4.63 7.86 -2.20
C SER A 55 -5.86 8.34 -2.98
N TYR A 56 -7.09 8.06 -2.54
CA TYR A 56 -8.30 8.73 -3.05
C TYR A 56 -8.19 10.27 -2.94
N THR A 57 -7.38 10.76 -1.99
CA THR A 57 -7.16 12.21 -1.78
C THR A 57 -6.03 12.81 -2.62
N GLY A 58 -5.18 11.99 -3.23
CA GLY A 58 -4.05 12.41 -4.06
C GLY A 58 -4.03 11.62 -5.37
N LEU A 59 -4.32 12.30 -6.47
CA LEU A 59 -4.64 11.82 -7.85
C LEU A 59 -3.69 10.80 -8.54
N VAL A 60 -2.82 10.07 -7.83
CA VAL A 60 -1.59 9.51 -8.42
C VAL A 60 -1.31 8.03 -8.06
N SER A 61 -2.14 7.35 -7.26
CA SER A 61 -1.86 5.95 -6.91
C SER A 61 -3.05 5.05 -6.60
N SER A 62 -2.87 3.73 -6.78
CA SER A 62 -3.89 2.67 -6.62
C SER A 62 -3.68 1.81 -5.36
N PHE A 63 -3.41 2.42 -4.21
CA PHE A 63 -3.28 1.68 -2.96
C PHE A 63 -3.84 2.43 -1.75
N GLU A 64 -4.06 1.68 -0.68
CA GLU A 64 -4.21 2.20 0.69
C GLU A 64 -2.89 1.96 1.44
N GLU A 65 -2.37 2.97 2.13
CA GLU A 65 -1.20 2.85 3.01
C GLU A 65 -1.66 2.70 4.45
N ILE A 66 -1.23 1.62 5.10
CA ILE A 66 -1.35 1.44 6.55
C ILE A 66 0.03 1.68 7.15
N LYS A 67 0.16 2.75 7.93
CA LYS A 67 1.44 3.14 8.54
C LYS A 67 1.53 2.56 9.95
N ILE A 68 2.56 1.76 10.17
CA ILE A 68 2.77 0.98 11.38
C ILE A 68 4.04 1.47 12.06
N ALA A 69 3.92 1.87 13.32
CA ALA A 69 5.05 2.21 14.16
C ALA A 69 5.13 1.27 15.35
N ARG A 70 6.33 1.12 15.91
CA ARG A 70 6.46 0.54 17.25
C ARG A 70 6.12 1.62 18.26
N THR A 71 5.41 1.29 19.32
CA THR A 71 5.08 2.25 20.38
C THR A 71 6.32 3.00 20.87
N GLY A 72 6.27 4.34 20.84
CA GLY A 72 7.33 5.21 21.34
C GLY A 72 8.43 5.60 20.34
N THR A 73 8.25 5.43 19.03
CA THR A 73 9.22 5.88 17.99
C THR A 73 9.12 7.37 17.64
N GLU A 74 8.34 8.16 18.39
CA GLU A 74 8.18 9.60 18.19
C GLU A 74 9.33 10.42 18.78
N TYR A 75 9.79 11.44 18.06
CA TYR A 75 10.74 12.42 18.59
C TYR A 75 10.52 13.82 18.00
N VAL A 76 11.03 14.85 18.68
CA VAL A 76 10.91 16.25 18.24
C VAL A 76 12.23 16.78 17.71
N ARG A 77 12.22 17.36 16.50
CA ARG A 77 13.36 18.07 15.92
C ARG A 77 12.89 19.22 15.03
N ASP A 78 13.57 20.36 15.10
CA ASP A 78 13.38 21.54 14.23
C ASP A 78 11.92 22.05 14.16
N GLY A 79 11.16 21.91 15.24
CA GLY A 79 9.75 22.30 15.29
C GLY A 79 8.81 21.30 14.62
N TYR A 80 9.21 20.04 14.46
CA TYR A 80 8.39 18.94 13.96
C TYR A 80 8.33 17.81 14.99
N VAL A 81 7.19 17.12 15.06
CA VAL A 81 7.08 15.75 15.57
C VAL A 81 7.43 14.83 14.41
N ILE A 82 8.41 13.96 14.63
CA ILE A 82 8.91 13.04 13.64
C ILE A 82 8.59 11.62 14.08
N ARG A 83 8.07 10.84 13.14
CA ARG A 83 7.76 9.43 13.32
C ARG A 83 8.50 8.62 12.28
N ASP A 84 9.27 7.64 12.76
CA ASP A 84 9.78 6.58 11.91
C ASP A 84 8.82 5.40 11.93
N TYR A 85 8.47 4.90 10.76
CA TYR A 85 7.46 3.87 10.56
C TYR A 85 7.81 2.91 9.41
N ALA A 86 7.07 1.81 9.33
CA ALA A 86 7.01 0.94 8.16
C ALA A 86 5.59 0.96 7.62
N SER A 87 5.40 0.54 6.36
CA SER A 87 4.08 0.54 5.75
C SER A 87 3.69 -0.82 5.21
N VAL A 88 2.38 -1.07 5.26
CA VAL A 88 1.70 -2.07 4.46
C VAL A 88 0.93 -1.34 3.39
N LEU A 89 1.23 -1.63 2.13
CA LEU A 89 0.59 -1.04 0.97
C LEU A 89 -0.37 -2.07 0.39
N VAL A 90 -1.65 -1.74 0.29
CA VAL A 90 -2.72 -2.64 -0.16
C VAL A 90 -3.29 -2.15 -1.48
N CYS A 91 -3.20 -2.94 -2.55
CA CYS A 91 -3.61 -2.55 -3.91
C CYS A 91 -5.11 -2.55 -4.11
N ARG A 92 -5.64 -1.56 -4.88
CA ARG A 92 -7.08 -1.49 -5.20
C ARG A 92 -7.54 -2.44 -6.27
N ILE A 93 -6.67 -2.73 -7.22
CA ILE A 93 -7.04 -3.38 -8.47
C ILE A 93 -6.80 -4.89 -8.38
N ALA A 94 -5.77 -5.31 -7.64
CA ALA A 94 -5.42 -6.71 -7.41
C ALA A 94 -5.36 -7.00 -5.91
N PRO A 95 -5.62 -8.24 -5.45
CA PRO A 95 -5.45 -8.62 -4.04
C PRO A 95 -3.96 -8.80 -3.71
N ILE A 96 -3.16 -7.75 -3.88
CA ILE A 96 -1.72 -7.73 -3.68
C ILE A 96 -1.40 -6.71 -2.59
N ALA A 97 -0.57 -7.10 -1.63
CA ALA A 97 -0.01 -6.23 -0.61
C ALA A 97 1.52 -6.21 -0.69
N ALA A 98 2.14 -5.10 -0.30
CA ALA A 98 3.59 -4.95 -0.25
C ALA A 98 4.02 -4.35 1.09
N PHE A 99 5.12 -4.85 1.64
CA PHE A 99 5.74 -4.29 2.83
C PHE A 99 6.87 -3.35 2.46
N THR A 100 6.93 -2.19 3.10
CA THR A 100 8.02 -1.23 2.92
C THR A 100 8.65 -0.88 4.26
N ALA A 101 9.98 -0.86 4.28
CA ALA A 101 10.75 -0.49 5.45
C ALA A 101 11.09 1.00 5.43
N GLY A 102 11.13 1.61 6.62
CA GLY A 102 11.86 2.85 6.85
C GLY A 102 11.28 4.09 6.17
N HIS A 103 10.09 4.49 6.60
CA HIS A 103 9.51 5.78 6.28
C HIS A 103 9.67 6.75 7.44
N THR A 104 9.75 8.03 7.10
CA THR A 104 9.73 9.10 8.09
C THR A 104 8.62 10.08 7.75
N CYS A 105 7.73 10.31 8.71
CA CYS A 105 6.71 11.36 8.65
C CYS A 105 7.16 12.52 9.53
N TRP A 106 6.94 13.73 9.04
CA TRP A 106 7.24 14.97 9.74
C TRP A 106 5.97 15.79 9.84
N ASP A 107 5.49 15.98 11.05
CA ASP A 107 4.33 16.82 11.34
C ASP A 107 4.77 18.09 12.07
N ARG A 108 4.42 19.25 11.53
CA ARG A 108 4.85 20.52 12.11
C ARG A 108 4.18 20.73 13.47
N ILE A 109 4.97 21.10 14.47
CA ILE A 109 4.48 21.48 15.80
C ILE A 109 3.88 22.88 15.70
N GLY A 110 2.56 22.99 15.89
CA GLY A 110 1.83 24.25 15.81
C GLY A 110 1.02 24.37 14.52
N GLU A 111 1.45 25.26 13.61
CA GLU A 111 0.75 25.52 12.33
C GLU A 111 0.57 24.24 11.49
N TYR A 112 -0.51 24.16 10.71
CA TYR A 112 -0.77 23.04 9.79
C TYR A 112 0.39 22.81 8.82
N GLY A 113 0.72 21.55 8.60
CA GLY A 113 1.70 21.12 7.60
C GLY A 113 2.41 19.83 8.03
N GLY A 114 2.64 18.95 7.08
CA GLY A 114 3.44 17.75 7.27
C GLY A 114 3.87 17.16 5.94
N PHE A 115 4.85 16.27 5.96
CA PHE A 115 5.30 15.55 4.78
C PHE A 115 5.81 14.15 5.14
N SER A 116 5.62 13.21 4.23
CA SER A 116 6.20 11.88 4.28
C SER A 116 6.81 11.54 2.93
N ASN A 117 7.84 10.69 2.93
CA ASN A 117 8.37 10.15 1.69
C ASN A 117 7.44 9.05 1.16
N ALA A 118 7.18 9.09 -0.14
CA ALA A 118 6.54 7.98 -0.83
C ALA A 118 7.46 6.74 -0.77
N PRO A 119 6.92 5.53 -0.65
CA PRO A 119 7.71 4.31 -0.80
C PRO A 119 8.23 4.18 -2.23
N ASP A 120 9.40 3.54 -2.36
CA ASP A 120 9.95 3.09 -3.64
C ASP A 120 10.21 1.58 -3.61
N SER A 121 10.54 1.01 -4.78
CA SER A 121 10.81 -0.42 -4.92
C SER A 121 12.05 -0.90 -4.14
N ALA A 122 13.01 -0.01 -3.85
CA ALA A 122 14.18 -0.35 -3.06
C ALA A 122 13.80 -0.59 -1.59
N ALA A 123 12.82 0.17 -1.07
CA ALA A 123 12.29 0.06 0.29
C ALA A 123 11.47 -1.22 0.55
N LEU A 124 11.15 -2.02 -0.47
CA LEU A 124 10.40 -3.27 -0.30
C LEU A 124 11.13 -4.29 0.58
N VAL A 125 10.43 -4.94 1.49
CA VAL A 125 11.00 -5.97 2.37
C VAL A 125 10.13 -7.21 2.42
N ALA A 126 10.76 -8.37 2.60
CA ALA A 126 10.03 -9.64 2.66
C ALA A 126 9.48 -9.87 4.07
N GLU A 127 10.25 -9.42 5.07
CA GLU A 127 9.99 -9.61 6.49
C GLU A 127 10.57 -8.44 7.26
N HIS A 128 9.98 -8.13 8.40
CA HIS A 128 10.45 -7.03 9.23
C HIS A 128 10.53 -7.46 10.71
N PRO A 129 11.57 -7.06 11.45
CA PRO A 129 11.73 -7.40 12.87
C PRO A 129 10.60 -6.95 13.82
N TRP A 130 9.65 -6.13 13.35
CA TRP A 130 8.47 -5.76 14.15
C TRP A 130 7.32 -6.76 14.04
N ASP A 131 7.37 -7.71 13.11
CA ASP A 131 6.43 -8.84 13.04
C ASP A 131 7.16 -10.19 13.03
N PRO A 132 7.91 -10.52 14.11
CA PRO A 132 8.72 -11.74 14.17
C PRO A 132 7.88 -13.02 14.16
N ASP A 133 6.60 -12.93 14.51
CA ASP A 133 5.68 -14.05 14.58
C ASP A 133 4.84 -14.19 13.28
N HIS A 134 5.14 -13.38 12.25
CA HIS A 134 4.45 -13.35 10.96
C HIS A 134 2.92 -13.18 11.08
N ARG A 135 2.45 -12.41 12.06
CA ARG A 135 1.02 -12.16 12.27
C ARG A 135 0.43 -11.30 11.17
N ILE A 136 1.18 -10.35 10.63
CA ILE A 136 0.69 -9.41 9.62
C ILE A 136 0.56 -10.09 8.25
N PRO A 137 1.53 -10.90 7.78
CA PRO A 137 1.31 -11.81 6.67
C PRO A 137 0.07 -12.69 6.82
N GLN A 138 -0.18 -13.25 8.01
CA GLN A 138 -1.38 -14.06 8.26
C GLN A 138 -2.66 -13.22 8.16
N ILE A 139 -2.70 -12.03 8.75
CA ILE A 139 -3.84 -11.11 8.66
C ILE A 139 -4.14 -10.79 7.18
N LEU A 140 -3.11 -10.45 6.40
CA LEU A 140 -3.27 -10.14 4.98
C LEU A 140 -3.82 -11.34 4.21
N HIS A 141 -3.28 -12.53 4.45
CA HIS A 141 -3.76 -13.77 3.86
C HIS A 141 -5.22 -14.06 4.21
N ASP A 142 -5.62 -13.89 5.47
CA ASP A 142 -6.99 -14.11 5.94
C ASP A 142 -8.00 -13.13 5.31
N HIS A 143 -7.52 -11.97 4.87
CA HIS A 143 -8.29 -10.99 4.10
C HIS A 143 -8.14 -11.16 2.57
N GLY A 144 -7.54 -12.28 2.13
CA GLY A 144 -7.44 -12.65 0.73
C GLY A 144 -6.30 -11.98 -0.05
N PHE A 145 -5.34 -11.34 0.63
CA PHE A 145 -4.20 -10.70 -0.03
C PHE A 145 -3.01 -11.64 -0.20
N SER A 146 -2.38 -11.54 -1.38
CA SER A 146 -1.07 -12.11 -1.67
C SER A 146 0.02 -11.07 -1.39
N ILE A 147 1.15 -11.50 -0.87
CA ILE A 147 2.29 -10.62 -0.60
C ILE A 147 3.16 -10.55 -1.85
N LEU A 148 3.43 -9.33 -2.32
CA LEU A 148 4.39 -9.07 -3.38
C LEU A 148 5.79 -9.42 -2.89
N ASP A 149 6.46 -10.35 -3.58
CA ASP A 149 7.87 -10.62 -3.34
C ASP A 149 8.69 -9.36 -3.68
N PRO A 150 9.52 -8.83 -2.76
CA PRO A 150 10.35 -7.67 -3.01
C PRO A 150 11.32 -7.82 -4.19
N GLN A 151 11.73 -9.04 -4.53
CA GLN A 151 12.55 -9.29 -5.71
C GLN A 151 11.73 -9.03 -6.98
N ILE A 152 10.52 -9.58 -7.05
CA ILE A 152 9.59 -9.34 -8.17
C ILE A 152 9.26 -7.84 -8.26
N GLY A 153 8.93 -7.20 -7.13
CA GLY A 153 8.62 -5.76 -7.10
C GLY A 153 9.73 -4.87 -7.63
N ARG A 154 10.99 -5.32 -7.58
CA ARG A 154 12.17 -4.59 -8.10
C ARG A 154 12.54 -4.95 -9.53
N GLU A 155 11.94 -5.99 -10.11
CA GLU A 155 12.20 -6.33 -11.50
C GLU A 155 11.76 -5.18 -12.39
N THR A 156 12.58 -4.87 -13.39
CA THR A 156 12.18 -3.91 -14.41
C THR A 156 11.05 -4.49 -15.22
N MET A 157 10.00 -3.70 -15.43
CA MET A 157 8.90 -4.05 -16.32
C MET A 157 9.44 -4.39 -17.71
N PRO A 158 8.96 -5.46 -18.36
CA PRO A 158 9.36 -5.81 -19.72
C PRO A 158 9.23 -4.63 -20.69
N ASN A 159 10.26 -4.44 -21.52
CA ASN A 159 10.24 -3.38 -22.54
C ASN A 159 9.05 -3.58 -23.49
N GLY A 160 8.32 -2.49 -23.76
CA GLY A 160 7.15 -2.50 -24.65
C GLY A 160 5.82 -2.80 -23.96
N LEU A 161 5.79 -2.95 -22.63
CA LEU A 161 4.57 -2.75 -21.86
C LEU A 161 4.25 -1.26 -21.83
N GLU A 162 3.19 -0.86 -22.52
CA GLU A 162 2.63 0.48 -22.41
C GLU A 162 1.72 0.51 -21.19
N ALA A 163 2.14 1.29 -20.21
CA ALA A 163 1.29 1.62 -19.08
C ALA A 163 0.23 2.62 -19.52
N THR A 164 -1.03 2.18 -19.60
CA THR A 164 -2.12 3.13 -19.78
C THR A 164 -2.53 3.66 -18.41
N THR A 165 -1.81 4.66 -17.91
CA THR A 165 -2.25 5.32 -16.68
C THR A 165 -3.45 6.22 -16.98
N LEU A 166 -4.34 6.40 -16.00
CA LEU A 166 -5.45 7.36 -16.07
C LEU A 166 -5.01 8.80 -16.34
N LEU A 167 -3.70 9.09 -16.30
CA LEU A 167 -3.10 10.40 -16.55
C LEU A 167 -2.72 10.62 -18.02
N GLY A 168 -2.78 9.59 -18.88
CA GLY A 168 -2.60 9.74 -20.34
C GLY A 168 -1.15 9.95 -20.81
N ASP A 169 -0.16 9.78 -19.93
CA ASP A 169 1.27 10.00 -20.23
C ASP A 169 1.99 8.66 -20.49
N GLY A 170 1.61 7.96 -21.57
CA GLY A 170 2.09 6.60 -21.88
C GLY A 170 3.58 6.43 -22.22
N ASP A 171 4.37 7.51 -22.32
CA ASP A 171 5.67 7.46 -23.01
C ASP A 171 6.91 7.48 -22.07
N PHE A 172 6.77 7.56 -20.74
CA PHE A 172 7.90 7.76 -19.81
C PHE A 172 8.22 6.62 -18.85
N TYR A 173 7.71 5.40 -19.10
CA TYR A 173 7.81 4.29 -18.15
C TYR A 173 8.93 3.28 -18.45
N ASN A 174 9.83 3.60 -19.38
CA ASN A 174 11.03 2.79 -19.62
C ASN A 174 11.93 2.78 -18.38
N GLY A 175 12.17 1.58 -17.84
CA GLY A 175 13.00 1.38 -16.65
C GLY A 175 12.22 1.37 -15.33
N TRP A 176 10.89 1.46 -15.37
CA TRP A 176 10.05 1.25 -14.19
C TRP A 176 10.16 -0.15 -13.66
N THR A 177 10.05 -0.27 -12.34
CA THR A 177 9.92 -1.57 -11.68
C THR A 177 8.47 -2.03 -11.66
N VAL A 178 8.24 -3.34 -11.42
CA VAL A 178 6.90 -3.90 -11.22
C VAL A 178 6.14 -3.14 -10.13
N PHE A 179 6.85 -2.76 -9.05
CA PHE A 179 6.26 -1.97 -7.97
C PHE A 179 5.85 -0.57 -8.43
N ASP A 180 6.66 0.14 -9.21
CA ASP A 180 6.29 1.47 -9.72
C ASP A 180 5.03 1.38 -10.58
N GLY A 181 4.94 0.32 -11.38
CA GLY A 181 3.75 0.06 -12.19
C GLY A 181 2.49 -0.20 -11.37
N TRP A 182 2.61 -1.11 -10.41
CA TRP A 182 1.55 -1.42 -9.47
C TRP A 182 1.11 -0.20 -8.63
N PHE A 183 2.07 0.60 -8.18
CA PHE A 183 1.86 1.79 -7.36
C PHE A 183 1.11 2.90 -8.13
N HIS A 184 1.40 3.07 -9.42
CA HIS A 184 0.92 4.16 -10.27
C HIS A 184 -0.21 3.80 -11.26
N CYS A 185 -0.98 2.73 -11.01
CA CYS A 185 -2.14 2.35 -11.84
C CYS A 185 -1.77 1.93 -13.27
N ILE A 186 -0.84 0.99 -13.43
CA ILE A 186 -0.71 0.29 -14.71
C ILE A 186 -1.81 -0.79 -14.80
N ASP A 187 -2.85 -0.52 -15.60
CA ASP A 187 -3.65 -1.57 -16.26
C ASP A 187 -2.85 -2.17 -17.44
#